data_AF-A0A1B6K602-F1
#
_entry.id   AF-A0A1B6K602-F1
#
_cell.length_a   1.000
_cell.length_b   1.000
_cell.length_c   1.000
_cell.angle_alpha   90.00
_cell.angle_beta   90.00
_cell.angle_gamma   90.00
#
_symmetry.space_group_name_H-M   'P 1'
#
loop_
_entity.id
_entity.type
_entity.pdbx_description
1 polymer ?
#
loop_
_entity_poly.entity_id
_entity_poly.type
_entity_poly.pdbx_seq_one_letter_code
_entity_poly.pdbx_strand_id
1 'polypeptide(L)'
;GNVVLSCTGKAQICNICLTRKAQFAPRAGTPGFRPPEVLLKYPLQTTAVDMWSAGVIMLCILSGCYPFFRSPDDISALCEIITVFGTTAITTLAKKIGRNVVCSEKR
;
A
#
# COMPACT_ATOMS: atom_id res chain seq x y z
N GLY A 1 -5.73 10.00 -12.57
CA GLY A 1 -5.54 10.60 -11.24
C GLY A 1 -4.27 10.09 -10.60
N ASN A 2 -3.24 10.94 -10.49
CA ASN A 2 -1.86 10.59 -10.10
C ASN A 2 -1.73 10.39 -8.59
N VAL A 3 -1.02 9.41 -8.03
CA VAL A 3 -0.82 9.23 -6.57
C VAL A 3 0.62 9.55 -6.17
N VAL A 4 0.87 10.75 -5.67
CA VAL A 4 2.20 11.12 -5.15
C VAL A 4 2.29 10.65 -3.69
N LEU A 5 3.32 9.85 -3.34
CA LEU A 5 3.60 9.31 -2.00
C LEU A 5 4.96 9.85 -1.53
N SER A 6 4.98 11.02 -0.92
CA SER A 6 6.25 11.59 -0.42
C SER A 6 6.49 11.17 1.03
N CYS A 7 6.79 9.90 1.30
CA CYS A 7 7.04 9.41 2.66
C CYS A 7 8.47 8.88 2.78
N THR A 8 9.31 9.58 3.55
CA THR A 8 10.75 9.33 3.70
C THR A 8 11.09 8.89 5.12
N GLY A 9 11.70 7.72 5.27
CA GLY A 9 12.59 7.36 6.40
C GLY A 9 12.01 7.35 7.82
N LYS A 10 10.74 7.71 7.98
CA LYS A 10 9.92 7.48 9.15
C LYS A 10 8.63 6.84 8.64
N ALA A 11 8.02 5.96 9.41
CA ALA A 11 6.69 5.44 9.14
C ALA A 11 5.62 6.54 9.30
N GLN A 12 5.75 7.66 8.58
CA GLN A 12 4.90 8.83 8.67
C GLN A 12 4.63 9.42 7.28
N ILE A 13 3.35 9.63 7.01
CA ILE A 13 2.82 10.18 5.75
C ILE A 13 3.08 11.69 5.67
N CYS A 14 3.39 12.24 4.49
CA CYS A 14 3.48 13.70 4.35
C CYS A 14 2.12 14.40 4.31
N ASN A 15 2.10 15.67 4.70
CA ASN A 15 0.88 16.49 4.74
C ASN A 15 0.14 16.57 3.39
N ILE A 16 0.84 16.49 2.25
CA ILE A 16 0.22 16.53 0.92
C ILE A 16 -0.61 15.26 0.65
N CYS A 17 -0.12 14.10 1.09
CA CYS A 17 -0.85 12.84 0.99
C CYS A 17 -2.03 12.79 1.98
N LEU A 18 -1.87 13.35 3.19
CA LEU A 18 -2.92 13.48 4.20
C LEU A 18 -4.10 14.37 3.76
N THR A 19 -3.82 15.44 2.99
CA THR A 19 -4.84 16.43 2.58
C THR A 19 -5.69 15.95 1.39
N ARG A 20 -5.48 14.73 0.89
CA ARG A 20 -6.05 14.29 -0.38
C ARG A 20 -7.42 13.63 -0.22
N LYS A 21 -8.44 14.15 -0.92
CA LYS A 21 -9.82 13.61 -0.88
C LYS A 21 -9.82 12.10 -1.11
N ALA A 22 -10.36 11.36 -0.13
CA ALA A 22 -10.50 9.92 -0.18
C ALA A 22 -11.33 9.51 -1.40
N GLN A 23 -10.69 8.95 -2.43
CA GLN A 23 -11.40 8.33 -3.56
C GLN A 23 -12.16 7.10 -3.04
N PHE A 24 -13.47 7.03 -3.25
CA PHE A 24 -14.28 5.90 -2.78
C PHE A 24 -14.10 4.73 -3.75
N ALA A 25 -13.73 3.56 -3.22
CA ALA A 25 -13.76 2.28 -3.91
C ALA A 25 -14.36 1.27 -2.92
N PRO A 26 -14.97 0.15 -3.39
CA PRO A 26 -15.44 -0.90 -2.49
C PRO A 26 -14.27 -1.40 -1.63
N ARG A 27 -14.37 -1.24 -0.31
CA ARG A 27 -13.31 -1.52 0.68
C ARG A 27 -13.72 -2.66 1.62
N ALA A 28 -14.02 -3.83 1.07
CA ALA A 28 -14.14 -5.02 1.90
C ALA A 28 -12.74 -5.50 2.34
N GLY A 29 -12.59 -5.97 3.58
CA GLY A 29 -11.35 -6.56 4.11
C GLY A 29 -10.78 -5.84 5.33
N THR A 30 -9.99 -6.57 6.12
CA THR A 30 -9.35 -6.10 7.36
C THR A 30 -8.15 -5.18 7.04
N PRO A 31 -8.01 -4.00 7.71
CA PRO A 31 -6.80 -3.19 7.61
C PRO A 31 -5.53 -4.03 7.86
N GLY A 32 -4.48 -3.83 7.07
CA GLY A 32 -3.23 -4.58 7.16
C GLY A 32 -3.15 -5.84 6.28
N PHE A 33 -4.25 -6.32 5.69
CA PHE A 33 -4.26 -7.49 4.79
C PHE A 33 -4.55 -7.13 3.33
N ARG A 34 -4.72 -5.84 3.02
CA ARG A 34 -5.08 -5.40 1.67
C ARG A 34 -3.85 -5.36 0.76
N PRO A 35 -3.95 -5.87 -0.47
CA PRO A 35 -2.86 -5.83 -1.43
C PRO A 35 -2.69 -4.43 -2.04
N PRO A 36 -1.51 -4.13 -2.62
CA PRO A 36 -1.20 -2.81 -3.15
C PRO A 36 -2.17 -2.33 -4.25
N GLU A 37 -2.70 -3.20 -5.11
CA GLU A 37 -3.68 -2.85 -6.14
C GLU A 37 -5.03 -2.40 -5.56
N VAL A 38 -5.44 -2.96 -4.42
CA VAL A 38 -6.65 -2.54 -3.70
C VAL A 38 -6.42 -1.16 -3.09
N LEU A 39 -5.25 -0.93 -2.48
CA LEU A 39 -4.87 0.38 -1.93
C LEU A 39 -4.75 1.46 -3.03
N LEU A 40 -4.33 1.06 -4.24
CA LEU A 40 -4.25 1.90 -5.44
C LEU A 40 -5.59 2.04 -6.18
N LYS A 41 -6.67 1.43 -5.66
CA LYS A 41 -8.03 1.54 -6.17
C LYS A 41 -8.12 1.07 -7.62
N TYR A 42 -7.55 -0.10 -7.87
CA TYR A 42 -7.72 -0.82 -9.12
C TYR A 42 -9.12 -1.49 -9.14
N PRO A 43 -9.93 -1.31 -10.20
CA PRO A 43 -11.30 -1.81 -10.23
C PRO A 43 -11.41 -3.33 -10.44
N LEU A 44 -10.41 -3.97 -11.06
CA LEU A 44 -10.45 -5.40 -11.37
C LEU A 44 -9.68 -6.19 -10.31
N GLN A 45 -10.38 -6.60 -9.26
CA GLN A 45 -9.82 -7.48 -8.23
C GLN A 45 -9.98 -8.94 -8.66
N THR A 46 -8.93 -9.74 -8.45
CA THR A 46 -8.92 -11.18 -8.77
C THR A 46 -8.67 -11.99 -7.49
N THR A 47 -8.67 -13.32 -7.59
CA THR A 47 -8.29 -14.23 -6.49
C THR A 47 -6.86 -14.02 -5.97
N ALA A 48 -6.03 -13.23 -6.68
CA ALA A 48 -4.71 -12.82 -6.19
C ALA A 48 -4.78 -12.03 -4.87
N VAL A 49 -5.91 -11.39 -4.56
CA VAL A 49 -6.13 -10.67 -3.30
C VAL A 49 -6.09 -11.62 -2.09
N ASP A 50 -6.64 -12.83 -2.26
CA ASP A 50 -6.65 -13.85 -1.20
C ASP A 50 -5.23 -14.43 -1.00
N MET A 51 -4.50 -14.65 -2.09
CA MET A 51 -3.10 -15.10 -2.04
C MET A 51 -2.19 -14.09 -1.37
N TRP A 52 -2.41 -12.79 -1.58
CA TRP A 52 -1.72 -11.75 -0.84
C TRP A 52 -2.00 -11.85 0.66
N SER A 53 -3.28 -11.97 1.04
CA SER A 53 -3.70 -12.07 2.44
C SER A 53 -3.06 -13.27 3.13
N ALA A 54 -3.00 -14.43 2.46
CA ALA A 54 -2.29 -15.62 2.93
C ALA A 54 -0.78 -15.35 3.12
N GLY A 55 -0.14 -14.61 2.20
CA GLY A 55 1.24 -14.18 2.34
C GLY A 55 1.48 -13.28 3.55
N VAL A 56 0.58 -12.34 3.84
CA VAL A 56 0.64 -11.48 5.04
C VAL A 56 0.50 -12.31 6.31
N ILE A 57 -0.41 -13.29 6.35
CA ILE A 57 -0.54 -14.22 7.49
C ILE A 57 0.76 -15.00 7.69
N MET A 58 1.33 -15.55 6.63
CA MET A 58 2.61 -16.27 6.69
C MET A 58 3.73 -15.36 7.22
N LEU A 59 3.79 -14.11 6.77
CA LEU A 59 4.75 -13.12 7.25
C LEU A 59 4.57 -12.82 8.74
N CYS A 60 3.34 -12.72 9.22
CA CYS A 60 3.05 -12.58 10.66
C CYS A 60 3.59 -13.79 11.46
N ILE A 61 3.38 -15.01 10.95
CA ILE A 61 3.86 -16.24 11.60
C ILE A 61 5.38 -16.26 11.66
N LEU A 62 6.05 -15.99 10.53
CA LEU A 62 7.52 -16.04 10.43
C LEU A 62 8.21 -14.93 11.22
N SER A 63 7.60 -13.74 11.31
CA SER A 63 8.15 -12.62 12.07
C SER A 63 7.80 -12.66 13.56
N GLY A 64 6.80 -13.44 13.96
CA GLY A 64 6.23 -13.39 15.31
C GLY A 64 5.48 -12.08 15.62
N CYS A 65 5.22 -11.24 14.62
CA CYS A 65 4.56 -9.94 14.77
C CYS A 65 3.16 -9.95 14.17
N TYR A 66 2.15 -9.67 14.99
CA TYR A 66 0.76 -9.56 14.54
C TYR A 66 0.06 -8.30 15.09
N PRO A 67 -0.71 -7.56 14.27
CA PRO A 67 -0.65 -7.58 12.80
C PRO A 67 0.69 -7.00 12.32
N PHE A 68 1.23 -7.54 11.23
CA PHE A 68 2.51 -7.10 10.66
C PHE A 68 2.43 -5.68 10.10
N PHE A 69 1.38 -5.39 9.34
CA PHE A 69 1.05 -4.04 8.87
C PHE A 69 0.04 -3.38 9.82
N ARG A 70 0.36 -2.20 10.36
CA ARG A 70 -0.42 -1.51 11.42
C ARG A 70 -0.85 -0.10 11.03
N SER A 71 -1.09 0.08 9.74
CA SER A 71 -1.49 1.35 9.16
C SER A 71 -2.96 1.71 9.43
N PRO A 72 -3.27 2.93 9.91
CA PRO A 72 -4.65 3.38 10.14
C PRO A 72 -5.40 3.78 8.84
N ASP A 73 -4.67 3.99 7.75
CA ASP A 73 -5.21 4.47 6.47
C ASP A 73 -4.54 3.79 5.26
N ASP A 74 -5.21 3.85 4.10
CA ASP A 74 -4.76 3.16 2.88
C ASP A 74 -3.39 3.66 2.38
N ILE A 75 -3.04 4.92 2.67
CA ILE A 75 -1.78 5.53 2.22
C ILE A 75 -0.63 5.03 3.13
N SER A 76 -0.83 5.06 4.45
CA SER A 76 0.09 4.45 5.42
C SER A 76 0.35 2.98 5.06
N ALA A 77 -0.71 2.23 4.74
CA ALA A 77 -0.61 0.81 4.38
C ALA A 77 0.30 0.61 3.17
N LEU A 78 0.11 1.45 2.14
CA LEU A 78 0.91 1.40 0.93
C LEU A 78 2.37 1.77 1.21
N CYS A 79 2.63 2.72 2.11
CA CYS A 79 3.98 3.09 2.53
C CYS A 79 4.69 1.97 3.30
N GLU A 80 4.01 1.26 4.19
CA GLU A 80 4.58 0.10 4.89
C GLU A 80 4.94 -1.01 3.88
N ILE A 81 4.05 -1.28 2.92
CA ILE A 81 4.32 -2.23 1.82
C ILE A 81 5.53 -1.80 0.99
N ILE A 82 5.62 -0.52 0.60
CA ILE A 82 6.77 0.02 -0.15
C ILE A 82 8.07 -0.13 0.66
N THR A 83 8.01 0.02 1.98
CA THR A 83 9.18 -0.11 2.84
C THR A 83 9.71 -1.54 2.87
N VAL A 84 8.82 -2.54 2.81
CA VAL A 84 9.19 -3.97 2.83
C VAL A 84 9.64 -4.46 1.45
N PHE A 85 8.91 -4.10 0.39
CA PHE A 85 9.11 -4.63 -0.97
C PHE A 85 9.93 -3.72 -1.89
N GLY A 86 10.23 -2.49 -1.46
CA GLY A 86 10.92 -1.48 -2.23
C GLY A 86 10.02 -0.67 -3.16
N THR A 87 10.51 0.52 -3.54
CA THR A 87 9.80 1.50 -4.37
C THR A 87 9.66 1.04 -5.83
N THR A 88 10.69 0.40 -6.39
CA THR A 88 10.73 0.00 -7.81
C THR A 88 9.61 -0.99 -8.18
N ALA A 89 9.34 -1.96 -7.31
CA ALA A 89 8.30 -2.96 -7.52
C ALA A 89 6.91 -2.31 -7.55
N ILE A 90 6.62 -1.45 -6.57
CA ILE A 90 5.32 -0.79 -6.44
C ILE A 90 5.10 0.26 -7.53
N THR A 91 6.12 1.01 -7.94
CA THR A 91 6.01 1.94 -9.07
C THR A 91 5.76 1.20 -10.39
N THR A 92 6.38 0.03 -10.58
CA THR A 92 6.15 -0.81 -11.78
C THR A 92 4.71 -1.34 -11.80
N LEU A 93 4.22 -1.84 -10.66
CA LEU A 93 2.82 -2.27 -10.53
C LEU A 93 1.86 -1.11 -10.78
N ALA A 94 2.09 0.05 -10.15
CA ALA A 94 1.27 1.25 -10.34
C ALA A 94 1.17 1.62 -11.83
N LYS A 95 2.30 1.66 -12.55
CA LYS A 95 2.33 1.94 -13.99
C LYS A 95 1.48 0.95 -14.79
N LYS A 96 1.56 -0.35 -14.49
CA LYS A 96 0.75 -1.39 -15.16
C LYS A 96 -0.75 -1.18 -14.98
N ILE A 97 -1.18 -0.67 -13.83
CA ILE A 97 -2.60 -0.42 -13.53
C ILE A 97 -3.05 1.01 -13.90
N GLY A 98 -2.25 1.77 -14.65
CA GLY A 98 -2.58 3.14 -15.04
C GLY A 98 -2.55 4.16 -13.89
N ARG A 99 -1.79 3.87 -12.83
CA ARG A 99 -1.55 4.76 -11.68
C ARG A 99 -0.10 5.23 -11.70
N ASN A 100 0.14 6.43 -11.17
CA ASN A 100 1.50 6.92 -10.96
C ASN A 100 1.73 6.95 -9.45
N VAL A 101 2.78 6.28 -8.97
CA VAL A 101 3.26 6.31 -7.58
C VAL A 101 4.63 6.97 -7.59
N VAL A 102 4.72 8.16 -6.98
CA VAL A 102 5.98 8.91 -6.87
C VAL A 102 6.44 8.85 -5.42
N CYS A 103 7.58 8.20 -5.18
CA CYS A 103 8.28 8.24 -3.91
C CYS A 103 9.31 9.37 -3.96
N SER A 104 9.17 10.39 -3.11
CA SER A 104 10.15 11.49 -3.06
C SER A 104 11.36 11.03 -2.25
N GLU A 105 12.43 10.60 -2.93
CA GLU A 105 13.71 10.38 -2.29
C GLU A 105 14.38 11.73 -2.01
N LYS A 106 14.80 11.95 -0.76
CA LYS A 106 15.68 13.07 -0.42
C LYS A 106 17.10 12.52 -0.36
N ARG A 107 17.93 12.95 -1.31
CA ARG A 107 19.39 12.83 -1.25
C ARG A 107 19.94 13.74 -0.16
#